data_AF-A0A1Z4N1D8-F1
#
_entry.id   AF-A0A1Z4N1D8-F1
#
_cell.length_a   1.000
_cell.length_b   1.000
_cell.length_c   1.000
_cell.angle_alpha   90.00
_cell.angle_beta   90.00
_cell.angle_gamma   90.00
#
_symmetry.space_group_name_H-M   'P 1'
#
loop_
_entity.id
_entity.type
_entity.pdbx_description
1 polymer ?
#
loop_
_entity_poly.entity_id
_entity_poly.type
_entity_poly.pdbx_seq_one_letter_code
_entity_poly.pdbx_strand_id
1 'polypeptide(L)'
;MFNWFRASVKSSFLALGMIAATLTPIVISIPASAQDTFPSTGKTTSGTTAPATTAQATTNLSDVSSDYWATPFIQALAQRNVIAGFPDGTFKPNQAVTRAQFAAMIQKAFNQNSVRQLPAGGFSDVPANFWAADAIREAYETGFMSGYPGNVFLPNQQIPRVQAIVAITSGLGLTSNDNASNVLNTYYSDAAGIPSYAVNSVAAATQANIVVNYPEVKQLNPQQSLTRAEAAAILYQALVRQGQAQPIASNLPAASYIVAGSTTTTPQPGGTDIVSLAASSSSFTTLTSLLKTAGLADTLQQAGPYTVFAPTDQAFAALPPGTLQQLQQPENRETLIKLLRYHVLPGQLTSSQLSTGQVKTIENDPVNVQVDAANNQIAVNGARVIQANVQASNGVIHAINQVLIPPNLTGQQPGGTNGGTTGGTTGGVTPGRSTLGGPSYIGVAGNIGLTGTNALSVGNFSVISKLGLTRNISVRPSAIFGDNTLVLVPVTLDFRPQAEPVTGQQRFPIAPFIGAGVAIDTSGDTDIAPLVTGGIDVPLGSRFTATGSVNAAFFDDTSVGLTLGVGYNF
;
A
#
# COMPACT_ATOMS: atom_id res chain seq x y z
N MET A 1 3.64 -35.26 68.77
CA MET A 1 4.52 -36.43 68.57
C MET A 1 5.13 -36.32 67.17
N PHE A 2 6.47 -36.39 67.11
CA PHE A 2 7.37 -36.80 66.02
C PHE A 2 7.04 -36.39 64.57
N ASN A 3 7.79 -35.53 63.84
CA ASN A 3 9.23 -35.41 63.53
C ASN A 3 9.67 -36.16 62.23
N TRP A 4 10.27 -35.38 61.30
CA TRP A 4 11.21 -35.72 60.21
C TRP A 4 10.70 -36.50 58.96
N PHE A 5 11.09 -36.20 57.71
CA PHE A 5 12.43 -35.85 57.16
C PHE A 5 12.38 -34.87 55.96
N ARG A 6 13.49 -34.13 55.78
CA ARG A 6 13.88 -33.40 54.55
C ARG A 6 14.28 -34.36 53.42
N ALA A 7 13.98 -34.00 52.16
CA ALA A 7 14.81 -34.38 51.02
C ALA A 7 14.84 -33.25 49.97
N SER A 8 16.06 -33.02 49.47
CA SER A 8 16.47 -31.96 48.55
C SER A 8 16.23 -32.39 47.10
N VAL A 9 15.69 -31.51 46.25
CA VAL A 9 15.94 -31.58 44.80
C VAL A 9 16.22 -30.18 44.26
N LYS A 10 17.37 -30.07 43.62
CA LYS A 10 17.96 -28.85 43.03
C LYS A 10 17.15 -28.39 41.83
N SER A 11 16.83 -27.10 41.79
CA SER A 11 16.40 -26.40 40.58
C SER A 11 17.54 -26.43 39.56
N SER A 12 17.37 -27.18 38.48
CA SER A 12 18.26 -27.15 37.31
C SER A 12 17.54 -26.39 36.20
N PHE A 13 17.91 -25.12 36.01
CA PHE A 13 17.63 -24.39 34.79
C PHE A 13 18.45 -25.03 33.66
N LEU A 14 17.82 -25.67 32.69
CA LEU A 14 18.47 -26.00 31.42
C LEU A 14 18.58 -24.72 30.60
N ALA A 15 19.76 -24.11 30.61
CA ALA A 15 20.19 -23.19 29.57
C ALA A 15 20.72 -24.04 28.40
N LEU A 16 20.00 -24.08 27.28
CA LEU A 16 20.51 -24.66 26.04
C LEU A 16 21.19 -23.56 25.22
N GLY A 17 22.52 -23.56 25.23
CA GLY A 17 23.33 -22.70 24.37
C GLY A 17 23.27 -23.17 22.91
N MET A 18 22.95 -22.24 22.00
CA MET A 18 23.07 -22.44 20.57
C MET A 18 24.55 -22.42 20.16
N ILE A 19 25.02 -23.46 19.46
CA ILE A 19 26.26 -23.42 18.69
C ILE A 19 25.88 -23.24 17.22
N ALA A 20 26.23 -22.09 16.64
CA ALA A 20 26.10 -21.82 15.22
C ALA A 20 27.27 -22.48 14.46
N ALA A 21 26.97 -23.43 13.59
CA ALA A 21 27.92 -23.95 12.61
C ALA A 21 27.92 -23.02 11.38
N THR A 22 29.08 -22.52 11.00
CA THR A 22 29.27 -21.63 9.84
C THR A 22 29.32 -22.44 8.54
N LEU A 23 28.34 -22.22 7.66
CA LEU A 23 28.41 -22.67 6.25
C LEU A 23 28.76 -21.45 5.38
N THR A 24 29.87 -21.54 4.64
CA THR A 24 30.28 -20.54 3.64
C THR A 24 29.46 -20.68 2.36
N PRO A 25 28.83 -19.63 1.82
CA PRO A 25 28.18 -19.70 0.52
C PRO A 25 29.18 -19.53 -0.63
N ILE A 26 29.06 -20.40 -1.63
CA ILE A 26 29.71 -20.32 -2.94
C ILE A 26 28.94 -19.28 -3.78
N VAL A 27 29.65 -18.28 -4.32
CA VAL A 27 29.08 -17.28 -5.25
C VAL A 27 29.21 -17.82 -6.68
N ILE A 28 28.07 -18.00 -7.36
CA ILE A 28 28.02 -18.23 -8.81
C ILE A 28 27.77 -16.87 -9.46
N SER A 29 28.77 -16.35 -10.16
CA SER A 29 28.66 -15.11 -10.95
C SER A 29 28.13 -15.43 -12.35
N ILE A 30 27.08 -14.73 -12.77
CA ILE A 30 26.57 -14.73 -14.16
C ILE A 30 26.95 -13.38 -14.79
N PRO A 31 27.64 -13.33 -15.94
CA PRO A 31 28.07 -12.06 -16.53
C PRO A 31 26.89 -11.29 -17.15
N ALA A 32 26.86 -9.97 -16.91
CA ALA A 32 25.97 -9.03 -17.60
C ALA A 32 26.55 -8.66 -18.97
N SER A 33 25.75 -8.82 -20.02
CA SER A 33 26.08 -8.41 -21.38
C SER A 33 26.05 -6.89 -21.51
N ALA A 34 27.16 -6.29 -21.92
CA ALA A 34 27.24 -4.92 -22.40
C ALA A 34 26.78 -4.85 -23.87
N GLN A 35 26.03 -3.81 -24.25
CA GLN A 35 25.80 -3.44 -25.65
C GLN A 35 26.63 -2.19 -26.00
N ASP A 36 27.48 -2.35 -27.00
CA ASP A 36 28.41 -1.36 -27.53
C ASP A 36 27.79 -0.49 -28.66
N THR A 37 28.01 0.82 -28.50
CA THR A 37 28.44 1.87 -29.46
C THR A 37 27.77 2.10 -30.83
N PHE A 38 27.51 3.39 -31.10
CA PHE A 38 27.45 4.03 -32.42
C PHE A 38 28.86 4.22 -33.04
N PRO A 39 29.03 4.20 -34.38
CA PRO A 39 30.25 4.64 -35.04
C PRO A 39 30.15 6.06 -35.62
N SER A 40 31.22 6.85 -35.44
CA SER A 40 31.69 7.82 -36.45
C SER A 40 33.20 8.03 -36.32
N THR A 41 33.92 7.41 -37.26
CA THR A 41 35.27 7.65 -37.80
C THR A 41 36.38 8.33 -36.98
N GLY A 42 37.49 7.60 -36.77
CA GLY A 42 38.84 8.14 -36.56
C GLY A 42 39.87 7.16 -35.96
N LYS A 43 40.83 6.67 -36.77
CA LYS A 43 42.10 5.96 -36.38
C LYS A 43 42.95 6.88 -35.45
N THR A 44 43.85 6.48 -34.52
CA THR A 44 44.77 5.31 -34.36
C THR A 44 45.45 5.32 -32.96
N THR A 45 45.83 4.12 -32.47
CA THR A 45 46.99 3.71 -31.61
C THR A 45 47.16 4.07 -30.11
N SER A 46 47.19 2.97 -29.32
CA SER A 46 48.18 2.53 -28.30
C SER A 46 48.36 3.23 -26.93
N GLY A 47 48.07 2.46 -25.86
CA GLY A 47 49.06 2.14 -24.82
C GLY A 47 48.95 2.80 -23.42
N THR A 48 48.59 1.96 -22.44
CA THR A 48 49.19 1.86 -21.08
C THR A 48 48.60 2.69 -19.90
N THR A 49 48.21 1.90 -18.88
CA THR A 49 48.11 2.13 -17.40
C THR A 49 46.95 2.92 -16.76
N ALA A 50 46.30 2.21 -15.82
CA ALA A 50 45.36 2.55 -14.75
C ALA A 50 45.75 3.82 -13.91
N PRO A 51 44.84 4.41 -13.07
CA PRO A 51 43.65 3.80 -12.50
C PRO A 51 42.34 4.61 -12.61
N ALA A 52 41.29 3.86 -12.27
CA ALA A 52 39.93 4.27 -12.07
C ALA A 52 39.78 5.56 -11.26
N THR A 53 39.04 6.49 -11.85
CA THR A 53 38.10 7.33 -11.09
C THR A 53 36.72 6.95 -11.58
N THR A 54 36.07 6.02 -10.87
CA THR A 54 34.63 5.79 -10.96
C THR A 54 33.93 7.08 -10.51
N ALA A 55 33.61 7.95 -11.47
CA ALA A 55 32.70 9.06 -11.23
C ALA A 55 31.32 8.49 -10.96
N GLN A 56 30.93 8.50 -9.69
CA GLN A 56 29.55 8.37 -9.26
C GLN A 56 28.71 9.39 -10.05
N ALA A 57 27.65 8.94 -10.72
CA ALA A 57 26.78 9.81 -11.50
C ALA A 57 26.23 10.92 -10.59
N THR A 58 26.73 12.14 -10.79
CA THR A 58 26.37 13.34 -10.05
C THR A 58 24.90 13.66 -10.25
N THR A 59 24.12 13.63 -9.18
CA THR A 59 22.72 14.07 -9.09
C THR A 59 22.54 15.60 -9.24
N ASN A 60 23.54 16.31 -9.77
CA ASN A 60 23.53 17.76 -9.97
C ASN A 60 23.34 18.06 -11.46
N LEU A 61 22.10 18.39 -11.85
CA LEU A 61 21.77 18.91 -13.17
C LEU A 61 22.11 20.40 -13.19
N SER A 62 23.11 20.80 -13.97
CA SER A 62 23.77 22.11 -13.84
C SER A 62 22.88 23.32 -14.20
N ASP A 63 21.78 23.08 -14.92
CA ASP A 63 20.82 24.08 -15.39
C ASP A 63 19.46 24.01 -14.68
N VAL A 64 19.35 23.21 -13.63
CA VAL A 64 18.17 23.13 -12.76
C VAL A 64 18.56 23.65 -11.38
N SER A 65 18.34 24.95 -11.19
CA SER A 65 18.63 25.60 -9.90
C SER A 65 17.73 25.08 -8.78
N SER A 66 18.20 25.13 -7.53
CA SER A 66 17.44 24.65 -6.37
C SER A 66 16.10 25.37 -6.15
N ASP A 67 15.98 26.61 -6.65
CA ASP A 67 14.79 27.46 -6.59
C ASP A 67 13.89 27.35 -7.84
N TYR A 68 14.32 26.61 -8.87
CA TYR A 68 13.50 26.40 -10.07
C TYR A 68 12.23 25.61 -9.73
N TRP A 69 11.08 26.05 -10.27
CA TRP A 69 9.76 25.56 -9.85
C TRP A 69 9.59 24.04 -9.97
N ALA A 70 10.21 23.42 -10.97
CA ALA A 70 10.09 21.99 -11.23
C ALA A 70 11.16 21.14 -10.53
N THR A 71 12.10 21.75 -9.81
CA THR A 71 13.26 21.05 -9.23
C THR A 71 12.89 19.84 -8.39
N PRO A 72 11.88 19.90 -7.48
CA PRO A 72 11.51 18.73 -6.69
C PRO A 72 11.02 17.56 -7.55
N PHE A 73 10.27 17.82 -8.62
CA PHE A 73 9.81 16.79 -9.55
C PHE A 73 10.98 16.18 -10.35
N ILE A 74 11.85 17.05 -10.87
CA ILE A 74 12.98 16.65 -11.72
C ILE A 74 13.98 15.80 -10.92
N GLN A 75 14.39 16.26 -9.73
CA GLN A 75 15.33 15.53 -8.88
C GLN A 75 14.77 14.18 -8.47
N ALA A 76 13.49 14.13 -8.10
CA ALA A 76 12.85 12.90 -7.67
C ALA A 76 12.74 11.87 -8.82
N LEU A 77 12.44 12.30 -10.04
CA LEU A 77 12.43 11.40 -11.20
C LEU A 77 13.83 10.98 -11.66
N ALA A 78 14.82 11.87 -11.55
CA ALA A 78 16.22 11.56 -11.87
C ALA A 78 16.78 10.48 -10.94
N GLN A 79 16.51 10.58 -9.63
CA GLN A 79 16.89 9.56 -8.63
C GLN A 79 16.26 8.18 -8.92
N ARG A 80 15.11 8.15 -9.58
CA ARG A 80 14.40 6.92 -9.97
C ARG A 80 14.82 6.41 -11.35
N ASN A 81 15.80 7.05 -12.00
CA ASN A 81 16.21 6.76 -13.37
C ASN A 81 15.07 6.87 -14.42
N VAL A 82 13.99 7.60 -14.10
CA VAL A 82 12.86 7.82 -15.02
C VAL A 82 13.22 8.84 -16.09
N ILE A 83 13.89 9.91 -15.68
CA ILE A 83 14.43 10.94 -16.58
C ILE A 83 15.95 11.02 -16.40
N ALA A 84 16.64 11.38 -17.47
CA ALA A 84 18.08 11.61 -17.45
C ALA A 84 18.41 12.99 -18.02
N GLY A 85 19.50 13.57 -17.52
CA GLY A 85 20.16 14.71 -18.14
C GLY A 85 20.82 14.33 -19.47
N PHE A 86 21.27 15.34 -20.19
CA PHE A 86 22.09 15.23 -21.38
C PHE A 86 23.55 14.92 -20.98
N PRO A 87 24.36 14.36 -21.90
CA PRO A 87 25.78 14.08 -21.64
C PRO A 87 26.61 15.31 -21.24
N ASP A 88 26.11 16.51 -21.55
CA ASP A 88 26.70 17.80 -21.16
C ASP A 88 26.38 18.20 -19.70
N GLY A 89 25.69 17.35 -18.93
CA GLY A 89 25.34 17.59 -17.53
C GLY A 89 24.06 18.41 -17.32
N THR A 90 23.39 18.83 -18.40
CA THR A 90 22.18 19.66 -18.35
C THR A 90 20.89 18.83 -18.42
N PHE A 91 19.76 19.39 -18.02
CA PHE A 91 18.42 18.80 -18.14
C PHE A 91 17.59 19.46 -19.24
N LYS A 92 17.87 20.71 -19.59
CA LYS A 92 17.16 21.59 -20.52
C LYS A 92 15.66 21.70 -20.18
N PRO A 93 15.31 22.20 -18.98
CA PRO A 93 13.94 22.14 -18.45
C PRO A 93 12.88 22.79 -19.35
N ASN A 94 13.23 23.90 -20.04
CA ASN A 94 12.31 24.63 -20.91
C ASN A 94 12.26 24.09 -22.35
N GLN A 95 13.05 23.07 -22.69
CA GLN A 95 13.06 22.50 -24.03
C GLN A 95 11.78 21.68 -24.27
N ALA A 96 11.14 21.88 -25.42
CA ALA A 96 9.99 21.08 -25.83
C ALA A 96 10.35 19.59 -26.03
N VAL A 97 9.43 18.71 -25.64
CA VAL A 97 9.59 17.25 -25.71
C VAL A 97 8.92 16.72 -26.97
N THR A 98 9.59 15.82 -27.70
CA THR A 98 8.96 15.12 -28.82
C THR A 98 8.07 13.97 -28.36
N ARG A 99 7.11 13.54 -29.19
CA ARG A 99 6.26 12.38 -28.90
C ARG A 99 7.07 11.12 -28.58
N ALA A 100 8.17 10.86 -29.30
CA ALA A 100 9.06 9.75 -29.02
C ALA A 100 9.78 9.87 -27.66
N GLN A 101 10.25 11.08 -27.32
CA GLN A 101 10.88 11.33 -26.03
C GLN A 101 9.89 11.14 -24.88
N PHE A 102 8.65 11.59 -25.04
CA PHE A 102 7.61 11.39 -24.04
C PHE A 102 7.26 9.91 -23.87
N ALA A 103 7.19 9.14 -24.96
CA ALA A 103 7.01 7.68 -24.90
C ALA A 103 8.14 6.99 -24.09
N ALA A 104 9.39 7.39 -24.32
CA ALA A 104 10.53 6.87 -23.55
C ALA A 104 10.46 7.23 -22.07
N MET A 105 9.96 8.42 -21.72
CA MET A 105 9.72 8.78 -20.31
C MET A 105 8.60 7.94 -19.69
N ILE A 106 7.51 7.68 -20.43
CA ILE A 106 6.40 6.82 -19.98
C ILE A 106 6.90 5.40 -19.72
N GLN A 107 7.62 4.80 -20.67
CA GLN A 107 8.19 3.45 -20.54
C GLN A 107 9.04 3.32 -19.27
N LYS A 108 9.87 4.33 -18.97
CA LYS A 108 10.70 4.31 -17.76
C LYS A 108 9.92 4.58 -16.48
N ALA A 109 8.84 5.35 -16.56
CA ALA A 109 8.02 5.71 -15.41
C ALA A 109 7.08 4.58 -14.97
N PHE A 110 6.45 3.91 -15.92
CA PHE A 110 5.34 2.99 -15.65
C PHE A 110 5.61 1.59 -16.18
N ASN A 111 5.36 0.60 -15.34
CA ASN A 111 5.30 -0.81 -15.74
C ASN A 111 3.82 -1.25 -15.70
N GLN A 112 3.15 -1.15 -16.86
CA GLN A 112 1.74 -1.49 -17.02
C GLN A 112 1.57 -2.73 -17.90
N ASN A 113 0.48 -3.47 -17.68
CA ASN A 113 0.15 -4.60 -18.55
C ASN A 113 -0.30 -4.10 -19.93
N SER A 114 0.07 -4.81 -20.99
CA SER A 114 -0.42 -4.53 -22.33
C SER A 114 -1.94 -4.70 -22.40
N VAL A 115 -2.63 -3.67 -22.90
CA VAL A 115 -4.09 -3.63 -23.13
C VAL A 115 -4.45 -3.80 -24.60
N ARG A 116 -3.48 -3.68 -25.51
CA ARG A 116 -3.61 -3.90 -26.95
C ARG A 116 -2.28 -4.33 -27.55
N GLN A 117 -2.32 -4.84 -28.79
CA GLN A 117 -1.12 -5.18 -29.55
C GLN A 117 -0.94 -4.25 -30.75
N LEU A 118 0.30 -3.86 -31.03
CA LEU A 118 0.60 -3.10 -32.24
C LEU A 118 0.47 -4.02 -33.48
N PRO A 119 -0.28 -3.62 -34.52
CA PRO A 119 -0.44 -4.44 -35.71
C PRO A 119 0.89 -4.80 -36.38
N ALA A 120 0.93 -5.96 -37.05
CA ALA A 120 2.07 -6.39 -37.85
C ALA A 120 2.41 -5.32 -38.89
N GLY A 121 3.62 -4.76 -38.81
CA GLY A 121 4.07 -3.62 -39.63
C GLY A 121 4.32 -2.34 -38.84
N GLY A 122 3.89 -2.25 -37.58
CA GLY A 122 4.17 -1.11 -36.70
C GLY A 122 3.59 0.21 -37.23
N PHE A 123 4.12 1.35 -36.77
CA PHE A 123 3.81 2.65 -37.36
C PHE A 123 4.68 2.89 -38.60
N SER A 124 4.08 3.38 -39.68
CA SER A 124 4.73 3.58 -40.97
C SER A 124 5.89 4.58 -40.96
N ASP A 125 5.91 5.49 -39.99
CA ASP A 125 6.93 6.53 -39.79
C ASP A 125 7.88 6.24 -38.62
N VAL A 126 7.83 5.01 -38.06
CA VAL A 126 8.74 4.56 -36.99
C VAL A 126 9.50 3.33 -37.49
N PRO A 127 10.72 3.52 -38.03
CA PRO A 127 11.60 2.42 -38.40
C PRO A 127 11.91 1.50 -37.21
N ALA A 128 12.10 0.20 -37.47
CA ALA A 128 12.40 -0.78 -36.42
C ALA A 128 13.70 -0.46 -35.64
N ASN A 129 14.66 0.20 -36.28
CA ASN A 129 15.91 0.64 -35.67
C ASN A 129 15.84 2.07 -35.08
N PHE A 130 14.66 2.70 -35.08
CA PHE A 130 14.48 4.00 -34.45
C PHE A 130 14.72 3.86 -32.94
N TRP A 131 15.50 4.77 -32.36
CA TRP A 131 15.98 4.66 -30.98
C TRP A 131 14.87 4.51 -29.93
N ALA A 132 13.66 5.03 -30.22
CA ALA A 132 12.49 4.93 -29.35
C ALA A 132 11.44 3.92 -29.84
N ALA A 133 11.77 3.04 -30.80
CA ALA A 133 10.81 2.10 -31.37
C ALA A 133 10.13 1.24 -30.28
N ASP A 134 10.92 0.70 -29.35
CA ASP A 134 10.40 -0.08 -28.22
C ASP A 134 9.55 0.76 -27.27
N ALA A 135 10.01 1.96 -26.92
CA ALA A 135 9.25 2.87 -26.07
C ALA A 135 7.89 3.26 -26.69
N ILE A 136 7.88 3.51 -28.00
CA ILE A 136 6.67 3.85 -28.76
C ILE A 136 5.71 2.66 -28.80
N ARG A 137 6.23 1.46 -29.08
CA ARG A 137 5.46 0.21 -29.07
C ARG A 137 4.85 -0.01 -27.70
N GLU A 138 5.65 0.05 -26.65
CA GLU A 138 5.17 -0.19 -25.28
C GLU A 138 4.15 0.86 -24.84
N ALA A 139 4.42 2.15 -25.06
CA ALA A 139 3.47 3.21 -24.76
C ALA A 139 2.15 3.04 -25.54
N TYR A 140 2.20 2.49 -26.75
CA TYR A 140 1.01 2.09 -27.49
C TYR A 140 0.30 0.91 -26.84
N GLU A 141 0.99 -0.20 -26.64
CA GLU A 141 0.43 -1.48 -26.17
C GLU A 141 -0.14 -1.37 -24.75
N THR A 142 0.44 -0.52 -23.91
CA THR A 142 -0.03 -0.23 -22.54
C THR A 142 -1.13 0.85 -22.48
N GLY A 143 -1.56 1.39 -23.62
CA GLY A 143 -2.68 2.32 -23.70
C GLY A 143 -2.36 3.77 -23.35
N PHE A 144 -1.09 4.11 -23.06
CA PHE A 144 -0.70 5.50 -22.81
C PHE A 144 -0.76 6.35 -24.08
N MET A 145 -0.23 5.90 -25.21
CA MET A 145 -0.13 6.73 -26.41
C MET A 145 -0.81 6.08 -27.61
N SER A 146 -1.51 6.85 -28.43
CA SER A 146 -2.07 6.37 -29.69
C SER A 146 -1.40 7.05 -30.88
N GLY A 147 -1.39 6.38 -32.02
CA GLY A 147 -1.02 6.97 -33.30
C GLY A 147 -2.15 7.80 -33.92
N TYR A 148 -1.86 8.40 -35.06
CA TYR A 148 -2.81 9.17 -35.86
C TYR A 148 -3.37 8.35 -37.03
N PRO A 149 -4.44 8.81 -37.69
CA PRO A 149 -4.93 8.21 -38.93
C PRO A 149 -3.82 8.04 -39.97
N GLY A 150 -3.86 6.95 -40.74
CA GLY A 150 -2.78 6.58 -41.67
C GLY A 150 -1.67 5.75 -41.04
N ASN A 151 -1.85 5.26 -39.81
CA ASN A 151 -0.89 4.40 -39.11
C ASN A 151 0.48 5.09 -38.92
N VAL A 152 0.46 6.35 -38.48
CA VAL A 152 1.66 7.16 -38.18
C VAL A 152 1.69 7.54 -36.70
N PHE A 153 2.88 7.68 -36.12
CA PHE A 153 3.08 8.09 -34.73
C PHE A 153 3.57 9.54 -34.58
N LEU A 154 4.24 10.08 -35.59
CA LEU A 154 4.91 11.38 -35.65
C LEU A 154 5.97 11.54 -34.54
N PRO A 155 7.01 10.67 -34.50
CA PRO A 155 7.94 10.58 -33.38
C PRO A 155 8.73 11.86 -33.08
N ASN A 156 9.01 12.66 -34.12
CA ASN A 156 9.77 13.91 -34.01
C ASN A 156 8.90 15.15 -33.75
N GLN A 157 7.57 15.00 -33.78
CA GLN A 157 6.66 16.10 -33.48
C GLN A 157 6.75 16.44 -32.00
N GLN A 158 6.84 17.73 -31.68
CA GLN A 158 6.68 18.19 -30.30
C GLN A 158 5.27 17.88 -29.81
N ILE A 159 5.16 17.22 -28.66
CA ILE A 159 3.85 16.79 -28.16
C ILE A 159 3.08 17.98 -27.58
N PRO A 160 1.84 18.26 -28.04
CA PRO A 160 1.00 19.25 -27.39
C PRO A 160 0.68 18.82 -25.96
N ARG A 161 0.67 19.78 -25.04
CA ARG A 161 0.45 19.57 -23.61
C ARG A 161 -0.84 18.79 -23.33
N VAL A 162 -1.93 19.09 -24.04
CA VAL A 162 -3.20 18.36 -23.89
C VAL A 162 -3.07 16.88 -24.26
N GLN A 163 -2.29 16.55 -25.28
CA GLN A 163 -2.11 15.15 -25.71
C GLN A 163 -1.28 14.35 -24.71
N ALA A 164 -0.29 14.98 -24.07
CA ALA A 164 0.45 14.36 -22.99
C ALA A 164 -0.44 14.05 -21.79
N ILE A 165 -1.34 14.97 -21.42
CA ILE A 165 -2.32 14.74 -20.34
C ILE A 165 -3.25 13.60 -20.72
N VAL A 166 -3.84 13.63 -21.92
CA VAL A 166 -4.69 12.52 -22.43
C VAL A 166 -3.94 11.19 -22.39
N ALA A 167 -2.66 11.19 -22.74
CA ALA A 167 -1.87 9.97 -22.74
C ALA A 167 -1.70 9.36 -21.35
N ILE A 168 -1.38 10.19 -20.36
CA ILE A 168 -1.27 9.77 -18.96
C ILE A 168 -2.63 9.33 -18.42
N THR A 169 -3.69 10.10 -18.65
CA THR A 169 -5.04 9.73 -18.20
C THR A 169 -5.48 8.38 -18.78
N SER A 170 -5.24 8.17 -20.07
CA SER A 170 -5.63 6.94 -20.77
C SER A 170 -4.85 5.73 -20.27
N GLY A 171 -3.52 5.83 -20.17
CA GLY A 171 -2.68 4.72 -19.69
C GLY A 171 -2.90 4.37 -18.23
N LEU A 172 -3.37 5.31 -17.41
CA LEU A 172 -3.76 5.08 -16.02
C LEU A 172 -5.22 4.63 -15.85
N GLY A 173 -6.00 4.56 -16.93
CA GLY A 173 -7.42 4.17 -16.89
C GLY A 173 -8.31 5.14 -16.10
N LEU A 174 -7.96 6.43 -16.07
CA LEU A 174 -8.72 7.43 -15.32
C LEU A 174 -9.94 7.89 -16.11
N THR A 175 -11.09 7.93 -15.44
CA THR A 175 -12.37 8.34 -16.02
C THR A 175 -12.95 9.55 -15.28
N SER A 176 -13.49 10.53 -16.00
CA SER A 176 -14.26 11.63 -15.42
C SER A 176 -15.76 11.33 -15.43
N ASN A 177 -16.52 11.98 -14.56
CA ASN A 177 -17.99 11.94 -14.54
C ASN A 177 -18.63 12.92 -15.55
N ASP A 178 -19.96 12.91 -15.66
CA ASP A 178 -20.77 13.66 -16.65
C ASP A 178 -20.66 15.20 -16.56
N ASN A 179 -19.83 15.74 -15.66
CA ASN A 179 -19.67 17.17 -15.41
C ASN A 179 -18.29 17.72 -15.81
N ALA A 180 -17.56 17.05 -16.69
CA ALA A 180 -16.19 17.41 -17.08
C ALA A 180 -16.02 18.89 -17.48
N SER A 181 -16.93 19.45 -18.27
CA SER A 181 -16.86 20.87 -18.68
C SER A 181 -16.95 21.84 -17.49
N ASN A 182 -17.81 21.55 -16.50
CA ASN A 182 -17.95 22.38 -15.30
C ASN A 182 -16.69 22.32 -14.44
N VAL A 183 -16.09 21.13 -14.32
CA VAL A 183 -14.80 20.95 -13.65
C VAL A 183 -13.75 21.82 -14.34
N LEU A 184 -13.59 21.71 -15.66
CA LEU A 184 -12.58 22.48 -16.39
C LEU A 184 -12.77 23.99 -16.25
N ASN A 185 -14.02 24.50 -16.34
CA ASN A 185 -14.32 25.92 -16.16
C ASN A 185 -14.02 26.42 -14.74
N THR A 186 -14.00 25.53 -13.75
CA THR A 186 -13.63 25.88 -12.37
C THR A 186 -12.13 26.09 -12.22
N TYR A 187 -11.32 25.25 -12.89
CA TYR A 187 -9.87 25.23 -12.73
C TYR A 187 -9.10 26.04 -13.78
N TYR A 188 -9.67 26.24 -14.97
CA TYR A 188 -8.97 26.83 -16.11
C TYR A 188 -9.69 28.04 -16.69
N SER A 189 -8.95 29.15 -16.85
CA SER A 189 -9.45 30.34 -17.57
C SER A 189 -9.50 30.12 -19.09
N ASP A 190 -8.71 29.18 -19.60
CA ASP A 190 -8.61 28.81 -21.01
C ASP A 190 -9.29 27.46 -21.31
N ALA A 191 -10.25 27.05 -20.48
CA ALA A 191 -10.99 25.79 -20.64
C ALA A 191 -11.61 25.61 -22.03
N ALA A 192 -12.06 26.71 -22.66
CA ALA A 192 -12.60 26.71 -24.01
C ALA A 192 -11.60 26.29 -25.10
N GLY A 193 -10.29 26.39 -24.83
CA GLY A 193 -9.22 25.94 -25.73
C GLY A 193 -8.99 24.43 -25.70
N ILE A 194 -9.63 23.70 -24.78
CA ILE A 194 -9.48 22.25 -24.63
C ILE A 194 -10.30 21.56 -25.72
N PRO A 195 -9.68 20.76 -26.60
CA PRO A 195 -10.41 20.02 -27.63
C PRO A 195 -11.45 19.07 -27.03
N SER A 196 -12.58 18.90 -27.70
CA SER A 196 -13.69 18.05 -27.25
C SER A 196 -13.25 16.62 -26.89
N TYR A 197 -12.34 16.03 -27.68
CA TYR A 197 -11.82 14.68 -27.42
C TYR A 197 -11.03 14.58 -26.10
N ALA A 198 -10.51 15.69 -25.58
CA ALA A 198 -9.66 15.73 -24.41
C ALA A 198 -10.40 16.16 -23.14
N VAL A 199 -11.60 16.74 -23.25
CA VAL A 199 -12.36 17.33 -22.12
C VAL A 199 -12.44 16.37 -20.93
N ASN A 200 -12.92 15.15 -21.15
CA ASN A 200 -13.04 14.16 -20.09
C ASN A 200 -11.68 13.76 -19.49
N SER A 201 -10.68 13.60 -20.36
CA SER A 201 -9.35 13.17 -19.93
C SER A 201 -8.62 14.22 -19.10
N VAL A 202 -8.74 15.49 -19.49
CA VAL A 202 -8.15 16.62 -18.77
C VAL A 202 -8.90 16.84 -17.47
N ALA A 203 -10.23 16.74 -17.46
CA ALA A 203 -11.01 16.85 -16.23
C ALA A 203 -10.61 15.77 -15.22
N ALA A 204 -10.50 14.51 -15.66
CA ALA A 204 -10.05 13.40 -14.83
C ALA A 204 -8.63 13.62 -14.29
N ALA A 205 -7.67 14.02 -15.13
CA ALA A 205 -6.30 14.33 -14.69
C ALA A 205 -6.26 15.48 -13.68
N THR A 206 -7.09 16.51 -13.90
CA THR A 206 -7.17 17.68 -13.01
C THR A 206 -7.66 17.25 -11.63
N GLN A 207 -8.78 16.53 -11.57
CA GLN A 207 -9.32 15.99 -10.32
C GLN A 207 -8.40 14.96 -9.66
N ALA A 208 -7.53 14.32 -10.44
CA ALA A 208 -6.56 13.36 -9.95
C ALA A 208 -5.28 14.02 -9.39
N ASN A 209 -5.18 15.36 -9.37
CA ASN A 209 -3.96 16.12 -9.03
C ASN A 209 -2.76 15.84 -9.95
N ILE A 210 -3.00 15.40 -11.18
CA ILE A 210 -1.94 15.09 -12.15
C ILE A 210 -1.45 16.35 -12.89
N VAL A 211 -2.35 17.31 -13.13
CA VAL A 211 -2.01 18.51 -13.91
C VAL A 211 -1.24 19.49 -13.05
N VAL A 212 -0.08 19.92 -13.55
CA VAL A 212 0.78 20.95 -12.94
C VAL A 212 0.99 22.08 -13.93
N ASN A 213 0.49 23.27 -13.63
CA ASN A 213 0.55 24.44 -14.51
C ASN A 213 1.51 25.49 -13.94
N TYR A 214 2.45 25.93 -14.77
CA TYR A 214 3.42 26.96 -14.44
C TYR A 214 3.53 27.95 -15.62
N PRO A 215 3.71 29.26 -15.34
CA PRO A 215 3.63 29.90 -14.02
C PRO A 215 2.19 30.12 -13.56
N GLU A 216 1.24 30.20 -14.50
CA GLU A 216 -0.17 30.49 -14.24
C GLU A 216 -0.97 29.21 -14.01
N VAL A 217 -1.31 28.93 -12.75
CA VAL A 217 -2.01 27.68 -12.35
C VAL A 217 -3.33 27.47 -13.10
N LYS A 218 -4.03 28.56 -13.42
CA LYS A 218 -5.33 28.52 -14.12
C LYS A 218 -5.21 28.51 -15.65
N GLN A 219 -4.01 28.48 -16.21
CA GLN A 219 -3.82 28.38 -17.66
C GLN A 219 -3.26 27.02 -18.04
N LEU A 220 -4.07 26.22 -18.72
CA LEU A 220 -3.64 24.90 -19.19
C LEU A 220 -2.72 24.99 -20.40
N ASN A 221 -2.93 25.95 -21.29
CA ASN A 221 -2.25 26.10 -22.58
C ASN A 221 -2.28 24.81 -23.42
N PRO A 222 -3.48 24.28 -23.76
CA PRO A 222 -3.65 22.91 -24.26
C PRO A 222 -2.90 22.61 -25.57
N GLN A 223 -2.75 23.62 -26.45
CA GLN A 223 -2.08 23.47 -27.74
C GLN A 223 -0.57 23.75 -27.70
N GLN A 224 -0.04 24.27 -26.59
CA GLN A 224 1.37 24.57 -26.47
C GLN A 224 2.19 23.27 -26.39
N SER A 225 3.39 23.26 -26.99
CA SER A 225 4.32 22.15 -26.84
C SER A 225 4.70 21.96 -25.37
N LEU A 226 4.64 20.71 -24.90
CA LEU A 226 5.05 20.35 -23.54
C LEU A 226 6.56 20.46 -23.38
N THR A 227 7.01 21.16 -22.33
CA THR A 227 8.43 21.24 -21.96
C THR A 227 8.88 20.05 -21.12
N ARG A 228 10.20 19.83 -21.03
CA ARG A 228 10.79 18.75 -20.21
C ARG A 228 10.45 18.87 -18.73
N ALA A 229 10.43 20.09 -18.19
CA ALA A 229 10.04 20.35 -16.80
C ALA A 229 8.57 20.01 -16.55
N GLU A 230 7.68 20.39 -17.47
CA GLU A 230 6.26 20.07 -17.36
C GLU A 230 5.98 18.57 -17.51
N ALA A 231 6.68 17.90 -18.43
CA ALA A 231 6.62 16.44 -18.58
C ALA A 231 7.03 15.74 -17.28
N ALA A 232 8.15 16.19 -16.67
CA ALA A 232 8.60 15.67 -15.38
C ALA A 232 7.55 15.89 -14.27
N ALA A 233 6.93 17.08 -14.21
CA ALA A 233 5.92 17.37 -13.20
C ALA A 233 4.67 16.49 -13.34
N ILE A 234 4.15 16.32 -14.55
CA ILE A 234 2.97 15.49 -14.83
C ILE A 234 3.27 14.01 -14.54
N LEU A 235 4.42 13.49 -14.98
CA LEU A 235 4.83 12.10 -14.73
C LEU A 235 5.01 11.81 -13.25
N TYR A 236 5.62 12.74 -12.51
CA TYR A 236 5.78 12.60 -11.08
C TYR A 236 4.43 12.55 -10.35
N GLN A 237 3.51 13.46 -10.67
CA GLN A 237 2.17 13.45 -10.06
C GLN A 237 1.39 12.19 -10.41
N ALA A 238 1.56 11.66 -11.62
CA ALA A 238 1.00 10.35 -12.00
C ALA A 238 1.59 9.19 -11.16
N LEU A 239 2.90 9.20 -10.86
CA LEU A 239 3.52 8.21 -9.96
C LEU A 239 3.03 8.37 -8.52
N VAL A 240 2.84 9.60 -8.03
CA VAL A 240 2.23 9.86 -6.72
C VAL A 240 0.83 9.27 -6.67
N ARG A 241 0.04 9.47 -7.73
CA ARG A 241 -1.32 8.92 -7.83
C ARG A 241 -1.37 7.40 -7.81
N GLN A 242 -0.37 6.74 -8.39
CA GLN A 242 -0.23 5.28 -8.34
C GLN A 242 0.37 4.76 -7.02
N GLY A 243 0.73 5.64 -6.08
CA GLY A 243 1.40 5.26 -4.83
C GLY A 243 2.86 4.83 -5.02
N GLN A 244 3.46 5.13 -6.17
CA GLN A 244 4.84 4.79 -6.52
C GLN A 244 5.84 5.91 -6.19
N ALA A 245 5.33 7.10 -5.84
CA ALA A 245 6.12 8.22 -5.34
C ALA A 245 5.43 8.92 -4.17
N GLN A 246 6.21 9.59 -3.32
CA GLN A 246 5.68 10.40 -2.22
C GLN A 246 5.19 11.76 -2.74
N PRO A 247 4.08 12.32 -2.23
CA PRO A 247 3.68 13.68 -2.57
C PRO A 247 4.78 14.70 -2.31
N ILE A 248 4.85 15.75 -3.12
CA ILE A 248 5.75 16.88 -2.85
C ILE A 248 5.30 17.56 -1.57
N ALA A 249 6.24 17.94 -0.72
CA ALA A 249 5.95 18.67 0.49
C ALA A 249 5.27 20.02 0.16
N SER A 250 4.14 20.31 0.81
CA SER A 250 3.31 21.48 0.51
C SER A 250 3.97 22.82 0.84
N ASN A 251 5.04 22.81 1.64
CA ASN A 251 5.85 23.99 1.92
C ASN A 251 6.80 24.35 0.78
N LEU A 252 6.93 23.51 -0.25
CA LEU A 252 7.73 23.81 -1.43
C LEU A 252 6.91 24.63 -2.44
N PRO A 253 7.48 25.68 -3.05
CA PRO A 253 6.80 26.47 -4.09
C PRO A 253 6.25 25.61 -5.24
N ALA A 254 6.92 24.49 -5.54
CA ALA A 254 6.47 23.51 -6.53
C ALA A 254 5.03 23.00 -6.31
N ALA A 255 4.56 22.91 -5.06
CA ALA A 255 3.24 22.42 -4.72
C ALA A 255 2.12 23.37 -5.17
N SER A 256 2.38 24.68 -5.21
CA SER A 256 1.40 25.70 -5.63
C SER A 256 1.17 25.75 -7.13
N TYR A 257 1.82 24.87 -7.91
CA TYR A 257 1.59 24.73 -9.35
C TYR A 257 0.71 23.52 -9.67
N ILE A 258 0.41 22.65 -8.71
CA ILE A 258 -0.48 21.50 -8.90
C ILE A 258 -1.91 22.02 -8.97
N VAL A 259 -2.60 21.91 -10.10
CA VAL A 259 -3.82 22.69 -10.39
C VAL A 259 -4.92 22.48 -9.34
N ALA A 260 -5.28 21.23 -9.06
CA ALA A 260 -6.25 20.92 -8.01
C ALA A 260 -5.61 20.86 -6.60
N GLY A 261 -4.28 20.94 -6.50
CA GLY A 261 -3.53 21.13 -5.26
C GLY A 261 -3.39 22.60 -4.84
N SER A 262 -3.80 23.53 -5.71
CA SER A 262 -3.55 24.98 -5.60
C SER A 262 -4.85 25.77 -5.47
N THR A 263 -5.73 25.36 -4.56
CA THR A 263 -6.51 26.38 -3.84
C THR A 263 -5.67 26.90 -2.69
N THR A 264 -4.65 27.71 -2.99
CA THR A 264 -4.37 28.85 -2.11
C THR A 264 -5.57 29.78 -2.24
N THR A 265 -6.59 29.54 -1.44
CA THR A 265 -7.35 30.68 -0.95
C THR A 265 -6.39 31.44 -0.03
N THR A 266 -5.92 32.60 -0.48
CA THR A 266 -5.94 33.75 0.43
C THR A 266 -7.26 33.68 1.18
N PRO A 267 -7.30 33.75 2.52
CA PRO A 267 -8.50 33.52 3.31
C PRO A 267 -9.65 34.31 2.68
N GLN A 268 -10.55 33.60 1.99
CA GLN A 268 -11.78 34.20 1.52
C GLN A 268 -12.56 34.44 2.80
N PRO A 269 -12.92 35.69 3.14
CA PRO A 269 -13.78 35.95 4.27
C PRO A 269 -15.13 35.26 3.98
N GLY A 270 -15.34 34.07 4.53
CA GLY A 270 -16.61 33.35 4.46
C GLY A 270 -16.58 31.83 4.27
N GLY A 271 -15.44 31.16 4.03
CA GLY A 271 -15.42 29.70 3.81
C GLY A 271 -14.37 28.98 4.64
N THR A 272 -14.76 28.39 5.77
CA THR A 272 -13.88 27.63 6.66
C THR A 272 -13.46 26.29 6.01
N ASP A 273 -12.15 25.95 6.02
CA ASP A 273 -11.65 24.64 5.56
C ASP A 273 -12.12 23.50 6.47
N ILE A 274 -12.02 22.24 6.04
CA ILE A 274 -12.52 21.07 6.78
C ILE A 274 -11.98 21.02 8.21
N VAL A 275 -10.68 21.31 8.40
CA VAL A 275 -10.04 21.19 9.71
C VAL A 275 -10.41 22.38 10.60
N SER A 276 -10.46 23.59 10.04
CA SER A 276 -10.91 24.79 10.76
C SER A 276 -12.42 24.73 11.07
N LEU A 277 -13.21 24.10 10.20
CA LEU A 277 -14.66 23.93 10.34
C LEU A 277 -14.95 22.89 11.42
N ALA A 278 -14.21 21.77 11.40
CA ALA A 278 -14.23 20.79 12.48
C ALA A 278 -13.77 21.41 13.81
N ALA A 279 -12.71 22.22 13.81
CA ALA A 279 -12.22 22.91 15.00
C ALA A 279 -13.21 23.94 15.56
N SER A 280 -14.01 24.58 14.70
CA SER A 280 -15.05 25.54 15.11
C SER A 280 -16.32 24.89 15.65
N SER A 281 -16.50 23.58 15.41
CA SER A 281 -17.64 22.81 15.89
C SER A 281 -17.34 22.21 17.26
N SER A 282 -18.29 22.35 18.20
CA SER A 282 -18.21 21.71 19.51
C SER A 282 -18.32 20.18 19.46
N SER A 283 -18.64 19.60 18.30
CA SER A 283 -18.89 18.17 18.12
C SER A 283 -17.69 17.38 17.58
N PHE A 284 -16.59 18.03 17.20
CA PHE A 284 -15.42 17.39 16.56
C PHE A 284 -14.10 17.70 17.28
N THR A 285 -14.16 18.02 18.57
CA THR A 285 -12.97 18.42 19.35
C THR A 285 -11.94 17.29 19.45
N THR A 286 -12.41 16.06 19.65
CA THR A 286 -11.57 14.84 19.72
C THR A 286 -10.93 14.54 18.37
N LEU A 287 -11.70 14.61 17.29
CA LEU A 287 -11.21 14.39 15.92
C LEU A 287 -10.07 15.37 15.58
N THR A 288 -10.27 16.66 15.89
CA THR A 288 -9.29 17.71 15.61
C THR A 288 -7.99 17.50 16.39
N SER A 289 -8.08 17.04 17.65
CA SER A 289 -6.91 16.68 18.46
C SER A 289 -6.13 15.49 17.87
N LEU A 290 -6.84 14.45 17.42
CA LEU A 290 -6.25 13.28 16.78
C LEU A 290 -5.58 13.63 15.44
N LEU A 291 -6.21 14.49 14.63
CA LEU A 291 -5.64 14.98 13.36
C LEU A 291 -4.33 15.74 13.58
N LYS A 292 -4.27 16.60 14.61
CA LYS A 292 -3.04 17.32 14.99
C LYS A 292 -1.95 16.36 15.48
N THR A 293 -2.32 15.41 16.34
CA THR A 293 -1.38 14.41 16.90
C THR A 293 -0.81 13.50 15.80
N ALA A 294 -1.64 13.12 14.83
CA ALA A 294 -1.23 12.28 13.71
C ALA A 294 -0.44 13.04 12.64
N GLY A 295 -0.45 14.38 12.64
CA GLY A 295 0.15 15.19 11.57
C GLY A 295 -0.67 15.18 10.27
N LEU A 296 -1.98 14.87 10.36
CA LEU A 296 -2.88 14.84 9.20
C LEU A 296 -3.67 16.13 9.02
N ALA A 297 -3.66 17.02 10.03
CA ALA A 297 -4.28 18.33 9.94
C ALA A 297 -3.76 19.10 8.72
N ASP A 298 -2.45 19.10 8.49
CA ASP A 298 -1.83 19.79 7.35
C ASP A 298 -2.30 19.17 6.02
N THR A 299 -2.37 17.83 5.93
CA THR A 299 -2.86 17.10 4.74
C THR A 299 -4.33 17.42 4.43
N LEU A 300 -5.18 17.53 5.45
CA LEU A 300 -6.60 17.85 5.29
C LEU A 300 -6.90 19.35 5.22
N GLN A 301 -5.91 20.21 5.46
CA GLN A 301 -5.96 21.65 5.18
C GLN A 301 -5.47 21.99 3.78
N GLN A 302 -4.74 21.09 3.12
CA GLN A 302 -4.39 21.22 1.70
C GLN A 302 -5.65 21.28 0.83
N ALA A 303 -5.48 21.73 -0.42
CA ALA A 303 -6.54 21.76 -1.41
C ALA A 303 -7.09 20.34 -1.65
N GLY A 304 -8.36 20.17 -1.32
CA GLY A 304 -9.16 19.03 -1.75
C GLY A 304 -9.79 19.32 -3.10
N PRO A 305 -10.61 18.39 -3.60
CA PRO A 305 -11.77 18.06 -2.81
C PRO A 305 -11.61 16.79 -1.95
N TYR A 306 -11.97 16.89 -0.67
CA TYR A 306 -12.08 15.76 0.24
C TYR A 306 -13.53 15.52 0.67
N THR A 307 -13.88 14.26 0.91
CA THR A 307 -15.10 13.91 1.62
C THR A 307 -14.72 13.24 2.92
N VAL A 308 -15.06 13.86 4.04
CA VAL A 308 -14.69 13.35 5.37
C VAL A 308 -15.94 12.85 6.09
N PHE A 309 -15.95 11.56 6.40
CA PHE A 309 -16.91 11.00 7.34
C PHE A 309 -16.41 11.27 8.76
N ALA A 310 -16.80 12.40 9.36
CA ALA A 310 -16.26 12.86 10.63
C ALA A 310 -17.03 12.25 11.82
N PRO A 311 -16.40 11.41 12.66
CA PRO A 311 -17.03 10.94 13.89
C PRO A 311 -17.21 12.09 14.88
N THR A 312 -18.37 12.17 15.51
CA THR A 312 -18.60 13.14 16.59
C THR A 312 -17.88 12.75 17.88
N ASP A 313 -17.76 13.69 18.81
CA ASP A 313 -17.24 13.43 20.15
C ASP A 313 -18.05 12.35 20.88
N GLN A 314 -19.36 12.26 20.62
CA GLN A 314 -20.19 11.15 21.12
C GLN A 314 -19.81 9.80 20.50
N ALA A 315 -19.44 9.77 19.21
CA ALA A 315 -18.96 8.56 18.54
C ALA A 315 -17.63 8.07 19.15
N PHE A 316 -16.73 9.01 19.51
CA PHE A 316 -15.50 8.69 20.21
C PHE A 316 -15.72 8.27 21.66
N ALA A 317 -16.67 8.88 22.36
CA ALA A 317 -17.05 8.50 23.72
C ALA A 317 -17.70 7.10 23.80
N ALA A 318 -18.32 6.65 22.71
CA ALA A 318 -18.87 5.30 22.59
C ALA A 318 -17.80 4.21 22.37
N LEU A 319 -16.53 4.57 22.15
CA LEU A 319 -15.43 3.61 22.10
C LEU A 319 -15.16 3.00 23.49
N PRO A 320 -14.67 1.74 23.56
CA PRO A 320 -14.30 1.14 24.83
C PRO A 320 -13.27 2.00 25.60
N PRO A 321 -13.40 2.14 26.93
CA PRO A 321 -12.46 2.90 27.74
C PRO A 321 -11.01 2.45 27.50
N GLY A 322 -10.09 3.39 27.31
CA GLY A 322 -8.67 3.10 27.03
C GLY A 322 -8.28 3.08 25.54
N THR A 323 -9.25 2.97 24.61
CA THR A 323 -8.97 2.88 23.17
C THR A 323 -8.35 4.16 22.62
N LEU A 324 -8.88 5.33 23.02
CA LEU A 324 -8.36 6.64 22.60
C LEU A 324 -6.96 6.89 23.15
N GLN A 325 -6.72 6.54 24.41
CA GLN A 325 -5.41 6.68 25.05
C GLN A 325 -4.37 5.81 24.35
N GLN A 326 -4.74 4.59 23.94
CA GLN A 326 -3.87 3.72 23.16
C GLN A 326 -3.58 4.30 21.78
N LEU A 327 -4.57 4.85 21.07
CA LEU A 327 -4.37 5.44 19.74
C LEU A 327 -3.50 6.70 19.76
N GLN A 328 -3.47 7.44 20.88
CA GLN A 328 -2.63 8.63 21.05
C GLN A 328 -1.17 8.33 21.45
N GLN A 329 -0.86 7.07 21.79
CA GLN A 329 0.51 6.68 22.13
C GLN A 329 1.45 6.78 20.91
N PRO A 330 2.70 7.26 21.08
CA PRO A 330 3.67 7.39 19.99
C PRO A 330 3.87 6.09 19.20
N GLU A 331 3.81 4.96 19.88
CA GLU A 331 3.98 3.62 19.31
C GLU A 331 2.82 3.22 18.37
N ASN A 332 1.65 3.85 18.52
CA ASN A 332 0.45 3.58 17.73
C ASN A 332 0.14 4.69 16.72
N ARG A 333 1.08 5.63 16.52
CA ARG A 333 0.90 6.78 15.60
C ARG A 333 0.56 6.33 14.18
N GLU A 334 1.22 5.30 13.67
CA GLU A 334 0.92 4.74 12.34
C GLU A 334 -0.51 4.18 12.26
N THR A 335 -0.95 3.48 13.31
CA THR A 335 -2.34 2.97 13.42
C THR A 335 -3.35 4.11 13.44
N LEU A 336 -3.06 5.18 14.17
CA LEU A 336 -3.88 6.38 14.23
C LEU A 336 -3.96 7.06 12.85
N ILE A 337 -2.84 7.17 12.13
CA ILE A 337 -2.80 7.72 10.77
C ILE A 337 -3.72 6.90 9.85
N LYS A 338 -3.61 5.58 9.85
CA LYS A 338 -4.46 4.70 9.01
C LYS A 338 -5.94 4.82 9.36
N LEU A 339 -6.28 4.82 10.65
CA LEU A 339 -7.64 5.01 11.14
C LEU A 339 -8.23 6.34 10.62
N LEU A 340 -7.48 7.43 10.73
CA LEU A 340 -7.93 8.75 10.28
C LEU A 340 -8.05 8.81 8.75
N ARG A 341 -7.11 8.22 7.99
CA ARG A 341 -7.18 8.16 6.51
C ARG A 341 -8.40 7.38 6.00
N TYR A 342 -8.85 6.39 6.75
CA TYR A 342 -10.03 5.59 6.39
C TYR A 342 -11.36 6.34 6.53
N HIS A 343 -11.37 7.46 7.26
CA HIS A 343 -12.52 8.36 7.31
C HIS A 343 -12.54 9.36 6.15
N VAL A 344 -11.50 9.37 5.30
CA VAL A 344 -11.33 10.38 4.25
C VAL A 344 -11.38 9.72 2.88
N LEU A 345 -12.24 10.26 2.03
CA LEU A 345 -12.38 9.85 0.64
C LEU A 345 -11.79 10.94 -0.27
N PRO A 346 -11.12 10.55 -1.36
CA PRO A 346 -10.73 11.50 -2.40
C PRO A 346 -11.97 11.96 -3.18
N GLY A 347 -12.08 13.26 -3.46
CA GLY A 347 -13.22 13.84 -4.17
C GLY A 347 -14.26 14.48 -3.25
N GLN A 348 -15.16 15.29 -3.82
CA GLN A 348 -16.29 15.89 -3.12
C GLN A 348 -17.53 15.11 -3.50
N LEU A 349 -18.07 14.36 -2.55
CA LEU A 349 -19.26 13.53 -2.70
C LEU A 349 -20.32 14.05 -1.74
N THR A 350 -21.28 14.81 -2.26
CA THR A 350 -22.47 15.20 -1.50
C THR A 350 -23.36 13.99 -1.25
N SER A 351 -24.32 14.10 -0.33
CA SER A 351 -25.29 13.04 -0.03
C SER A 351 -26.07 12.57 -1.26
N SER A 352 -26.29 13.46 -2.24
CA SER A 352 -26.92 13.15 -3.52
C SER A 352 -26.02 12.42 -4.52
N GLN A 353 -24.70 12.50 -4.35
CA GLN A 353 -23.69 11.83 -5.17
C GLN A 353 -23.23 10.50 -4.56
N LEU A 354 -23.57 10.25 -3.28
CA LEU A 354 -23.36 8.97 -2.63
C LEU A 354 -24.39 7.96 -3.16
N SER A 355 -23.91 6.81 -3.62
CA SER A 355 -24.72 5.67 -4.04
C SER A 355 -24.40 4.45 -3.17
N THR A 356 -25.36 3.54 -3.02
CA THR A 356 -25.13 2.28 -2.29
C THR A 356 -24.03 1.46 -2.96
N GLY A 357 -22.98 1.11 -2.23
CA GLY A 357 -21.83 0.36 -2.73
C GLY A 357 -20.51 0.68 -2.04
N GLN A 358 -19.43 0.08 -2.53
CA GLN A 358 -18.08 0.30 -2.01
C GLN A 358 -17.44 1.56 -2.61
N VAL A 359 -16.88 2.41 -1.75
CA VAL A 359 -16.16 3.62 -2.13
C VAL A 359 -14.76 3.60 -1.52
N LYS A 360 -13.74 3.82 -2.35
CA LYS A 360 -12.34 3.73 -1.95
C LYS A 360 -11.93 4.94 -1.08
N THR A 361 -11.29 4.69 0.06
CA THR A 361 -10.75 5.74 0.94
C THR A 361 -9.31 6.10 0.56
N ILE A 362 -8.77 7.17 1.17
CA ILE A 362 -7.33 7.55 1.05
C ILE A 362 -6.40 6.49 1.66
N GLU A 363 -6.92 5.60 2.51
CA GLU A 363 -6.19 4.43 3.03
C GLU A 363 -6.20 3.23 2.05
N ASN A 364 -6.74 3.41 0.84
CA ASN A 364 -6.96 2.37 -0.18
C ASN A 364 -7.96 1.26 0.16
N ASP A 365 -8.33 1.09 1.43
CA ASP A 365 -9.40 0.20 1.85
C ASP A 365 -10.78 0.84 1.58
N PRO A 366 -11.76 0.11 1.02
CA PRO A 366 -13.07 0.67 0.70
C PRO A 366 -14.00 0.73 1.93
N VAL A 367 -14.79 1.80 2.01
CA VAL A 367 -15.96 1.89 2.89
C VAL A 367 -17.22 1.50 2.12
N ASN A 368 -18.14 0.79 2.77
CA ASN A 368 -19.44 0.42 2.22
C ASN A 368 -20.49 1.47 2.58
N VAL A 369 -20.97 2.21 1.59
CA VAL A 369 -22.04 3.19 1.73
C VAL A 369 -23.38 2.50 1.45
N GLN A 370 -24.37 2.75 2.30
CA GLN A 370 -25.74 2.31 2.15
C GLN A 370 -26.64 3.54 2.17
N VAL A 371 -27.36 3.77 1.08
CA VAL A 371 -28.33 4.86 0.95
C VAL A 371 -29.73 4.27 1.02
N ASP A 372 -30.46 4.61 2.07
CA ASP A 372 -31.88 4.34 2.22
C ASP A 372 -32.66 5.57 1.75
N ALA A 373 -33.08 5.55 0.48
CA ALA A 373 -33.86 6.62 -0.14
C ALA A 373 -35.27 6.74 0.46
N ALA A 374 -35.82 5.69 1.09
CA ALA A 374 -37.16 5.74 1.67
C ALA A 374 -37.18 6.53 2.99
N ASN A 375 -36.10 6.43 3.77
CA ASN A 375 -35.95 7.14 5.05
C ASN A 375 -35.02 8.36 4.98
N ASN A 376 -34.49 8.67 3.79
CA ASN A 376 -33.48 9.71 3.56
C ASN A 376 -32.26 9.55 4.50
N GLN A 377 -31.84 8.30 4.74
CA GLN A 377 -30.73 7.96 5.64
C GLN A 377 -29.54 7.39 4.87
N ILE A 378 -28.34 7.78 5.29
CA ILE A 378 -27.08 7.26 4.75
C ILE A 378 -26.32 6.59 5.89
N ALA A 379 -25.83 5.38 5.64
CA ALA A 379 -24.94 4.66 6.55
C ALA A 379 -23.64 4.28 5.85
N VAL A 380 -22.53 4.31 6.58
CA VAL A 380 -21.19 3.96 6.09
C VAL A 380 -20.60 2.92 7.04
N ASN A 381 -20.40 1.69 6.55
CA ASN A 381 -20.02 0.53 7.39
C ASN A 381 -20.91 0.35 8.63
N GLY A 382 -22.20 0.71 8.54
CA GLY A 382 -23.14 0.67 9.67
C GLY A 382 -23.16 1.94 10.54
N ALA A 383 -22.19 2.85 10.39
CA ALA A 383 -22.20 4.16 11.02
C ALA A 383 -23.21 5.07 10.32
N ARG A 384 -24.19 5.61 11.06
CA ARG A 384 -25.22 6.49 10.49
C ARG A 384 -24.68 7.91 10.34
N VAL A 385 -24.94 8.52 9.18
CA VAL A 385 -24.71 9.94 8.95
C VAL A 385 -25.80 10.72 9.68
N ILE A 386 -25.41 11.47 10.71
CA ILE A 386 -26.33 12.28 11.53
C ILE A 386 -26.48 13.71 11.00
N GLN A 387 -25.48 14.20 10.27
CA GLN A 387 -25.52 15.50 9.60
C GLN A 387 -24.72 15.38 8.30
N ALA A 388 -25.40 15.47 7.17
CA ALA A 388 -24.78 15.39 5.85
C ALA A 388 -24.52 16.79 5.26
N ASN A 389 -23.64 16.85 4.26
CA ASN A 389 -23.41 18.06 3.43
C ASN A 389 -22.93 19.29 4.20
N VAL A 390 -22.09 19.11 5.21
CA VAL A 390 -21.45 20.25 5.86
C VAL A 390 -20.34 20.75 4.93
N GLN A 391 -20.64 21.84 4.22
CA GLN A 391 -19.79 22.37 3.17
C GLN A 391 -18.55 23.05 3.76
N ALA A 392 -17.38 22.67 3.28
CA ALA A 392 -16.10 23.29 3.62
C ALA A 392 -15.42 23.82 2.35
N SER A 393 -14.47 24.73 2.50
CA SER A 393 -13.79 25.34 1.35
C SER A 393 -12.94 24.35 0.54
N ASN A 394 -12.50 23.24 1.14
CA ASN A 394 -11.71 22.19 0.52
C ASN A 394 -12.42 20.82 0.49
N GLY A 395 -13.74 20.77 0.67
CA GLY A 395 -14.51 19.54 0.54
C GLY A 395 -15.86 19.54 1.27
N VAL A 396 -16.27 18.36 1.74
CA VAL A 396 -17.54 18.17 2.46
C VAL A 396 -17.34 17.25 3.66
N ILE A 397 -18.00 17.58 4.77
CA ILE A 397 -18.05 16.76 5.97
C ILE A 397 -19.44 16.10 6.06
N HIS A 398 -19.44 14.80 6.32
CA HIS A 398 -20.60 14.03 6.73
C HIS A 398 -20.36 13.56 8.17
N ALA A 399 -21.07 14.14 9.12
CA ALA A 399 -20.95 13.78 10.53
C ALA A 399 -21.56 12.38 10.75
N ILE A 400 -20.82 11.48 11.39
CA ILE A 400 -21.26 10.11 11.68
C ILE A 400 -21.29 9.83 13.18
N ASN A 401 -22.15 8.90 13.59
CA ASN A 401 -22.35 8.54 15.00
C ASN A 401 -21.41 7.43 15.52
N GLN A 402 -20.52 6.89 14.69
CA GLN A 402 -19.56 5.84 15.05
C GLN A 402 -18.22 6.08 14.39
N VAL A 403 -17.14 5.56 14.99
CA VAL A 403 -15.80 5.60 14.38
C VAL A 403 -15.66 4.44 13.40
N LEU A 404 -15.33 4.75 12.14
CA LEU A 404 -15.04 3.75 11.10
C LEU A 404 -13.71 3.08 11.40
N ILE A 405 -13.72 1.77 11.57
CA ILE A 405 -12.49 1.02 11.79
C ILE A 405 -12.09 0.33 10.48
N PRO A 406 -10.89 0.62 9.94
CA PRO A 406 -10.38 -0.02 8.74
C PRO A 406 -10.45 -1.55 8.84
N PRO A 407 -10.80 -2.24 7.74
CA PRO A 407 -10.84 -3.70 7.69
C PRO A 407 -9.46 -4.31 7.99
N ASN A 408 -8.38 -3.63 7.61
CA ASN A 408 -7.00 -4.03 7.94
C ASN A 408 -6.60 -3.80 9.42
N LEU A 409 -7.34 -2.97 10.17
CA LEU A 409 -7.18 -2.80 11.62
C LEU A 409 -8.06 -3.77 12.43
N THR A 410 -9.15 -4.28 11.84
CA THR A 410 -10.00 -5.32 12.41
C THR A 410 -9.66 -6.74 11.95
N GLY A 411 -8.87 -6.88 10.88
CA GLY A 411 -8.48 -8.17 10.28
C GLY A 411 -9.53 -8.79 9.36
N GLN A 412 -10.43 -8.01 8.76
CA GLN A 412 -11.32 -8.47 7.70
C GLN A 412 -10.84 -7.91 6.36
N GLN A 413 -10.54 -8.75 5.38
CA GLN A 413 -10.32 -8.31 4.00
C GLN A 413 -11.68 -8.26 3.25
N PRO A 414 -11.92 -7.33 2.31
CA PRO A 414 -13.17 -7.29 1.56
C PRO A 414 -13.12 -8.34 0.44
N GLY A 415 -14.02 -9.33 0.49
CA GLY A 415 -14.22 -10.26 -0.63
C GLY A 415 -14.76 -11.61 -0.20
N GLY A 416 -16.06 -11.72 -0.02
CA GLY A 416 -16.74 -12.99 0.21
C GLY A 416 -18.22 -12.77 0.50
N THR A 417 -19.03 -12.77 -0.55
CA THR A 417 -20.48 -12.99 -0.44
C THR A 417 -20.74 -14.25 0.37
N ASN A 418 -21.45 -14.14 1.49
CA ASN A 418 -22.50 -15.08 1.89
C ASN A 418 -23.35 -14.47 2.99
N GLY A 419 -24.66 -14.65 2.84
CA GLY A 419 -25.69 -13.91 3.57
C GLY A 419 -25.89 -14.32 5.03
N GLY A 420 -26.61 -13.46 5.73
CA GLY A 420 -27.54 -13.87 6.77
C GLY A 420 -27.06 -13.75 8.21
N THR A 421 -27.77 -12.87 8.92
CA THR A 421 -28.24 -12.98 10.31
C THR A 421 -27.38 -12.36 11.43
N THR A 422 -27.75 -11.11 11.74
CA THR A 422 -28.13 -10.57 13.06
C THR A 422 -27.31 -10.94 14.31
N GLY A 423 -26.74 -9.91 14.95
CA GLY A 423 -26.80 -9.77 16.42
C GLY A 423 -25.50 -9.47 17.16
N GLY A 424 -25.47 -8.32 17.85
CA GLY A 424 -24.95 -8.26 19.22
C GLY A 424 -23.48 -7.88 19.43
N THR A 425 -23.27 -6.73 20.07
CA THR A 425 -22.04 -6.31 20.77
C THR A 425 -21.57 -7.31 21.82
N THR A 426 -20.54 -8.11 21.54
CA THR A 426 -19.60 -8.70 22.52
C THR A 426 -18.34 -9.11 21.77
N GLY A 427 -17.13 -8.99 22.35
CA GLY A 427 -15.84 -9.19 21.69
C GLY A 427 -15.77 -10.35 20.69
N GLY A 428 -16.05 -10.04 19.42
CA GLY A 428 -16.44 -11.03 18.42
C GLY A 428 -15.31 -12.00 18.09
N VAL A 429 -15.62 -13.29 18.20
CA VAL A 429 -14.81 -14.36 17.61
C VAL A 429 -14.99 -14.29 16.10
N THR A 430 -13.93 -14.02 15.37
CA THR A 430 -13.93 -14.02 13.90
C THR A 430 -12.90 -15.04 13.43
N PRO A 431 -13.32 -16.29 13.15
CA PRO A 431 -12.39 -17.34 12.72
C PRO A 431 -11.62 -16.93 11.48
N GLY A 432 -10.32 -17.24 11.46
CA GLY A 432 -9.44 -16.95 10.33
C GLY A 432 -8.86 -15.53 10.31
N ARG A 433 -9.13 -14.70 11.35
CA ARG A 433 -8.51 -13.38 11.47
C ARG A 433 -7.00 -13.46 11.77
N SER A 434 -6.29 -12.36 11.57
CA SER A 434 -4.93 -12.20 12.12
C SER A 434 -4.95 -11.99 13.63
N THR A 435 -3.93 -12.54 14.30
CA THR A 435 -3.66 -12.36 15.74
C THR A 435 -2.44 -11.47 15.98
N LEU A 436 -2.12 -11.19 17.24
CA LEU A 436 -0.87 -10.53 17.63
C LEU A 436 0.35 -11.29 17.10
N GLY A 437 0.28 -12.61 17.01
CA GLY A 437 1.36 -13.47 16.52
C GLY A 437 1.36 -13.65 15.00
N GLY A 438 0.62 -12.84 14.24
CA GLY A 438 0.58 -12.91 12.78
C GLY A 438 -0.69 -13.55 12.20
N PRO A 439 -0.72 -13.75 10.87
CA PRO A 439 -1.89 -14.21 10.14
C PRO A 439 -2.29 -15.65 10.47
N SER A 440 -3.50 -16.01 10.06
CA SER A 440 -3.93 -17.42 10.02
C SER A 440 -3.21 -18.13 8.86
N TYR A 441 -3.01 -19.43 8.98
CA TYR A 441 -2.35 -20.21 7.95
C TYR A 441 -2.81 -21.66 7.95
N ILE A 442 -2.60 -22.31 6.80
CA ILE A 442 -2.66 -23.77 6.64
C ILE A 442 -1.34 -24.24 6.03
N GLY A 443 -0.82 -25.36 6.49
CA GLY A 443 0.53 -25.78 6.13
C GLY A 443 0.79 -27.25 6.31
N VAL A 444 2.04 -27.59 6.01
CA VAL A 444 2.59 -28.93 6.16
C VAL A 444 3.79 -28.87 7.10
N ALA A 445 3.98 -29.91 7.89
CA ALA A 445 5.05 -30.01 8.86
C ALA A 445 5.53 -31.46 9.03
N GLY A 446 6.77 -31.62 9.46
CA GLY A 446 7.27 -32.87 10.02
C GLY A 446 7.11 -32.88 11.54
N ASN A 447 6.60 -33.98 12.08
CA ASN A 447 6.68 -34.28 13.51
C ASN A 447 7.96 -35.09 13.78
N ILE A 448 8.66 -34.75 14.85
CA ILE A 448 9.81 -35.48 15.39
C ILE A 448 9.42 -35.92 16.79
N GLY A 449 9.22 -37.21 16.95
CA GLY A 449 8.82 -37.76 18.24
C GLY A 449 9.95 -37.88 19.24
N LEU A 450 9.62 -37.67 20.52
CA LEU A 450 10.58 -37.69 21.62
C LEU A 450 10.31 -38.82 22.62
N THR A 451 9.05 -38.98 23.04
CA THR A 451 8.63 -40.02 24.00
C THR A 451 7.14 -40.33 23.83
N GLY A 452 6.71 -41.49 24.30
CA GLY A 452 5.32 -41.96 24.24
C GLY A 452 5.12 -43.10 23.25
N THR A 453 3.86 -43.44 22.99
CA THR A 453 3.49 -44.67 22.27
C THR A 453 2.65 -44.42 21.02
N ASN A 454 2.27 -43.18 20.72
CA ASN A 454 1.39 -42.82 19.60
C ASN A 454 2.10 -41.99 18.51
N ALA A 455 1.35 -41.47 17.53
CA ALA A 455 1.91 -40.75 16.39
C ALA A 455 2.72 -39.47 16.76
N LEU A 456 2.56 -38.91 17.97
CA LEU A 456 3.43 -37.83 18.45
C LEU A 456 4.84 -38.30 18.80
N SER A 457 5.02 -39.57 19.19
CA SER A 457 6.29 -40.12 19.66
C SER A 457 7.19 -40.68 18.55
N VAL A 458 6.74 -40.61 17.30
CA VAL A 458 7.48 -41.07 16.11
C VAL A 458 7.58 -39.97 15.05
N GLY A 459 8.57 -40.08 14.16
CA GLY A 459 8.76 -39.19 13.03
C GLY A 459 7.66 -39.36 11.97
N ASN A 460 6.79 -38.36 11.80
CA ASN A 460 5.60 -38.46 10.94
C ASN A 460 5.38 -37.20 10.10
N PHE A 461 4.59 -37.32 9.02
CA PHE A 461 4.09 -36.17 8.29
C PHE A 461 2.87 -35.57 9.00
N SER A 462 2.70 -34.26 8.95
CA SER A 462 1.57 -33.58 9.57
C SER A 462 1.05 -32.42 8.73
N VAL A 463 -0.26 -32.20 8.83
CA VAL A 463 -0.92 -30.98 8.35
C VAL A 463 -1.21 -30.11 9.56
N ILE A 464 -0.83 -28.85 9.47
CA ILE A 464 -0.93 -27.88 10.56
C ILE A 464 -1.75 -26.68 10.15
N SER A 465 -2.38 -26.04 11.11
CA SER A 465 -3.09 -24.79 10.88
C SER A 465 -3.02 -23.88 12.09
N LYS A 466 -3.27 -22.59 11.83
CA LYS A 466 -3.56 -21.58 12.84
C LYS A 466 -4.77 -20.80 12.36
N LEU A 467 -5.80 -20.76 13.18
CA LEU A 467 -7.00 -19.98 12.96
C LEU A 467 -7.15 -18.97 14.09
N GLY A 468 -6.88 -17.71 13.81
CA GLY A 468 -7.14 -16.63 14.75
C GLY A 468 -8.63 -16.55 15.06
N LEU A 469 -8.96 -16.45 16.35
CA LEU A 469 -10.33 -16.29 16.83
C LEU A 469 -10.54 -14.87 17.37
N THR A 470 -9.60 -14.39 18.18
CA THR A 470 -9.56 -13.01 18.71
C THR A 470 -8.20 -12.39 18.41
N ARG A 471 -7.92 -11.20 18.98
CA ARG A 471 -6.62 -10.53 18.79
C ARG A 471 -5.46 -11.36 19.32
N ASN A 472 -5.65 -12.15 20.37
CA ASN A 472 -4.59 -12.90 21.06
C ASN A 472 -4.94 -14.37 21.28
N ILE A 473 -6.07 -14.86 20.77
CA ILE A 473 -6.49 -16.26 20.88
C ILE A 473 -6.60 -16.86 19.48
N SER A 474 -5.98 -18.00 19.27
CA SER A 474 -6.09 -18.85 18.08
C SER A 474 -6.48 -20.27 18.46
N VAL A 475 -7.08 -21.01 17.53
CA VAL A 475 -7.04 -22.48 17.56
C VAL A 475 -6.01 -22.97 16.56
N ARG A 476 -5.26 -24.02 16.90
CA ARG A 476 -4.27 -24.63 16.00
C ARG A 476 -4.55 -26.11 15.72
N PRO A 477 -5.66 -26.43 15.00
CA PRO A 477 -5.90 -27.80 14.57
C PRO A 477 -4.73 -28.36 13.77
N SER A 478 -4.34 -29.59 14.07
CA SER A 478 -3.37 -30.33 13.27
C SER A 478 -3.70 -31.81 13.22
N ALA A 479 -3.28 -32.48 12.16
CA ALA A 479 -3.40 -33.92 11.98
C ALA A 479 -2.01 -34.49 11.69
N ILE A 480 -1.58 -35.43 12.52
CA ILE A 480 -0.32 -36.15 12.39
C ILE A 480 -0.64 -37.53 11.83
N PHE A 481 -0.10 -37.83 10.66
CA PHE A 481 -0.37 -39.06 9.92
C PHE A 481 0.75 -40.07 10.20
N GLY A 482 0.48 -41.00 11.12
CA GLY A 482 1.28 -42.22 11.34
C GLY A 482 0.44 -43.46 11.04
N ASP A 483 0.75 -44.59 11.68
CA ASP A 483 -0.06 -45.82 11.59
C ASP A 483 -1.51 -45.58 12.04
N ASN A 484 -1.67 -44.73 13.07
CA ASN A 484 -2.92 -44.13 13.49
C ASN A 484 -2.82 -42.61 13.36
N THR A 485 -3.91 -41.96 12.92
CA THR A 485 -3.93 -40.50 12.80
C THR A 485 -4.19 -39.89 14.17
N LEU A 486 -3.36 -38.94 14.57
CA LEU A 486 -3.56 -38.18 15.79
C LEU A 486 -3.99 -36.75 15.44
N VAL A 487 -5.13 -36.33 15.96
CA VAL A 487 -5.65 -34.97 15.75
C VAL A 487 -5.45 -34.14 17.01
N LEU A 488 -4.79 -32.99 16.88
CA LEU A 488 -4.58 -32.03 17.96
C LEU A 488 -5.48 -30.83 17.75
N VAL A 489 -6.20 -30.39 18.79
CA VAL A 489 -7.06 -29.20 18.75
C VAL A 489 -6.78 -28.27 19.94
N PRO A 490 -5.62 -27.63 20.02
CA PRO A 490 -5.31 -26.67 21.06
C PRO A 490 -5.93 -25.29 20.79
N VAL A 491 -6.43 -24.66 21.86
CA VAL A 491 -6.63 -23.21 21.93
C VAL A 491 -5.35 -22.59 22.47
N THR A 492 -4.90 -21.52 21.85
CA THR A 492 -3.58 -20.94 22.04
C THR A 492 -3.67 -19.44 22.25
N LEU A 493 -2.84 -18.92 23.15
CA LEU A 493 -2.58 -17.51 23.34
C LEU A 493 -1.37 -17.11 22.51
N ASP A 494 -1.57 -16.11 21.64
CA ASP A 494 -0.54 -15.60 20.73
C ASP A 494 0.07 -14.30 21.26
N PHE A 495 1.40 -14.27 21.30
CA PHE A 495 2.16 -13.12 21.74
C PHE A 495 2.65 -12.29 20.56
N ARG A 496 2.98 -11.02 20.82
CA ARG A 496 3.50 -10.12 19.79
C ARG A 496 4.89 -10.58 19.34
N PRO A 497 5.22 -10.46 18.03
CA PRO A 497 6.55 -10.76 17.57
C PRO A 497 7.60 -9.93 18.28
N GLN A 498 8.65 -10.57 18.77
CA GLN A 498 9.85 -9.93 19.28
C GLN A 498 10.94 -10.04 18.21
N ALA A 499 11.61 -8.93 17.91
CA ALA A 499 12.72 -8.91 16.97
C ALA A 499 14.00 -9.34 17.69
N GLU A 500 14.24 -10.64 17.74
CA GLU A 500 15.42 -11.19 18.40
C GLU A 500 16.63 -11.19 17.45
N PRO A 501 17.82 -10.74 17.89
CA PRO A 501 19.04 -10.82 17.11
C PRO A 501 19.53 -12.27 17.02
N VAL A 502 19.28 -12.93 15.89
CA VAL A 502 19.88 -14.23 15.58
C VAL A 502 21.21 -13.98 14.88
N THR A 503 22.31 -14.03 15.63
CA THR A 503 23.72 -14.05 15.16
C THR A 503 24.01 -13.26 13.87
N GLY A 504 24.17 -11.94 13.99
CA GLY A 504 24.77 -11.10 12.95
C GLY A 504 23.78 -10.44 11.98
N GLN A 505 23.40 -9.21 12.31
CA GLN A 505 22.75 -8.18 11.47
C GLN A 505 21.37 -8.43 10.85
N GLN A 506 20.82 -9.65 10.82
CA GLN A 506 19.47 -9.89 10.31
C GLN A 506 18.47 -10.13 11.45
N ARG A 507 17.46 -9.25 11.56
CA ARG A 507 16.38 -9.37 12.55
C ARG A 507 15.21 -10.12 11.93
N PHE A 508 14.76 -11.21 12.56
CA PHE A 508 13.54 -11.90 12.17
C PHE A 508 12.48 -11.69 13.27
N PRO A 509 11.25 -11.30 12.92
CA PRO A 509 10.16 -11.26 13.89
C PRO A 509 9.82 -12.69 14.32
N ILE A 510 9.88 -13.00 15.62
CA ILE A 510 9.48 -14.29 16.18
C ILE A 510 8.26 -14.08 17.06
N ALA A 511 7.15 -14.75 16.77
CA ALA A 511 5.90 -14.67 17.52
C ALA A 511 5.69 -15.94 18.36
N PRO A 512 5.92 -15.88 19.70
CA PRO A 512 5.65 -17.01 20.57
C PRO A 512 4.16 -17.30 20.73
N PHE A 513 3.82 -18.54 21.08
CA PHE A 513 2.49 -18.94 21.53
C PHE A 513 2.55 -20.06 22.56
N ILE A 514 1.50 -20.14 23.38
CA ILE A 514 1.28 -21.24 24.33
C ILE A 514 -0.20 -21.60 24.35
N GLY A 515 -0.54 -22.86 24.53
CA GLY A 515 -1.93 -23.30 24.55
C GLY A 515 -2.15 -24.63 25.21
N ALA A 516 -3.43 -24.96 25.32
CA ALA A 516 -3.90 -26.24 25.79
C ALA A 516 -5.16 -26.66 25.01
N GLY A 517 -5.46 -27.94 24.99
CA GLY A 517 -6.67 -28.46 24.36
C GLY A 517 -6.74 -29.96 24.47
N VAL A 518 -7.13 -30.61 23.38
CA VAL A 518 -7.29 -32.06 23.33
C VAL A 518 -6.47 -32.66 22.20
N ALA A 519 -5.98 -33.87 22.44
CA ALA A 519 -5.44 -34.77 21.44
C ALA A 519 -6.42 -35.95 21.29
N ILE A 520 -6.69 -36.36 20.05
CA ILE A 520 -7.64 -37.42 19.71
C ILE A 520 -6.88 -38.45 18.88
N ASP A 521 -6.71 -39.65 19.42
CA ASP A 521 -6.11 -40.78 18.71
C ASP A 521 -7.21 -41.56 17.99
N THR A 522 -7.06 -41.74 16.68
CA THR A 522 -8.03 -42.48 15.85
C THR A 522 -7.70 -43.97 15.78
N SER A 523 -7.10 -44.54 16.82
CA SER A 523 -6.99 -45.98 17.03
C SER A 523 -8.36 -46.67 17.05
N GLY A 524 -8.36 -48.01 16.98
CA GLY A 524 -9.58 -48.84 16.92
C GLY A 524 -10.58 -48.55 18.04
N ASP A 525 -10.08 -48.10 19.19
CA ASP A 525 -10.83 -47.41 20.23
C ASP A 525 -10.38 -45.94 20.22
N THR A 526 -11.30 -44.99 20.01
CA THR A 526 -10.96 -43.57 19.93
C THR A 526 -10.66 -43.02 21.33
N ASP A 527 -9.41 -42.67 21.58
CA ASP A 527 -8.97 -42.12 22.86
C ASP A 527 -8.80 -40.60 22.78
N ILE A 528 -9.18 -39.90 23.85
CA ILE A 528 -9.07 -38.44 23.96
C ILE A 528 -8.26 -38.09 25.20
N ALA A 529 -7.21 -37.28 25.03
CA ALA A 529 -6.34 -36.85 26.11
C ALA A 529 -6.22 -35.33 26.19
N PRO A 530 -5.96 -34.76 27.38
CA PRO A 530 -5.50 -33.38 27.51
C PRO A 530 -4.21 -33.15 26.72
N LEU A 531 -4.07 -31.96 26.16
CA LEU A 531 -2.91 -31.53 25.37
C LEU A 531 -2.40 -30.19 25.90
N VAL A 532 -1.08 -30.05 26.01
CA VAL A 532 -0.39 -28.76 26.17
C VAL A 532 0.52 -28.54 24.96
N THR A 533 0.52 -27.33 24.42
CA THR A 533 1.34 -26.95 23.27
C THR A 533 2.04 -25.61 23.51
N GLY A 534 3.22 -25.44 22.95
CA GLY A 534 3.93 -24.17 22.93
C GLY A 534 4.89 -24.10 21.76
N GLY A 535 5.07 -22.92 21.19
CA GLY A 535 5.87 -22.78 19.98
C GLY A 535 6.14 -21.35 19.56
N ILE A 536 6.67 -21.22 18.35
CA ILE A 536 7.00 -19.96 17.71
C ILE A 536 6.54 -19.97 16.25
N ASP A 537 6.04 -18.82 15.80
CA ASP A 537 5.79 -18.51 14.40
C ASP A 537 6.82 -17.49 13.91
N VAL A 538 7.44 -17.75 12.76
CA VAL A 538 8.41 -16.87 12.11
C VAL A 538 7.89 -16.51 10.72
N PRO A 539 7.33 -15.30 10.53
CA PRO A 539 6.90 -14.83 9.23
C PRO A 539 8.08 -14.77 8.26
N LEU A 540 7.97 -15.49 7.14
CA LEU A 540 8.97 -15.52 6.06
C LEU A 540 8.63 -14.52 4.93
N GLY A 541 7.55 -13.76 5.09
CA GLY A 541 7.04 -12.78 4.13
C GLY A 541 5.53 -12.59 4.31
N SER A 542 4.86 -12.02 3.30
CA SER A 542 3.39 -11.86 3.33
C SER A 542 2.64 -13.17 3.13
N ARG A 543 3.23 -14.14 2.42
CA ARG A 543 2.56 -15.38 2.01
C ARG A 543 2.89 -16.62 2.83
N PHE A 544 4.01 -16.63 3.55
CA PHE A 544 4.50 -17.83 4.23
C PHE A 544 4.93 -17.55 5.66
N THR A 545 4.68 -18.50 6.54
CA THR A 545 5.10 -18.51 7.95
C THR A 545 5.78 -19.85 8.24
N ALA A 546 7.01 -19.82 8.75
CA ALA A 546 7.61 -20.99 9.36
C ALA A 546 7.11 -21.14 10.79
N THR A 547 6.87 -22.36 11.25
CA THR A 547 6.40 -22.60 12.62
C THR A 547 7.15 -23.77 13.23
N GLY A 548 7.37 -23.68 14.54
CA GLY A 548 7.93 -24.74 15.35
C GLY A 548 7.20 -24.86 16.68
N SER A 549 6.75 -26.06 17.05
CA SER A 549 6.00 -26.28 18.30
C SER A 549 6.36 -27.57 19.00
N VAL A 550 6.25 -27.57 20.32
CA VAL A 550 6.32 -28.76 21.18
C VAL A 550 4.90 -29.07 21.64
N ASN A 551 4.49 -30.33 21.48
CA ASN A 551 3.16 -30.81 21.82
C ASN A 551 3.29 -31.98 22.81
N ALA A 552 2.61 -31.89 23.95
CA ALA A 552 2.59 -32.92 24.98
C ALA A 552 1.13 -33.35 25.26
N ALA A 553 0.80 -34.60 24.92
CA ALA A 553 -0.52 -35.20 25.12
C ALA A 553 -0.47 -36.23 26.25
N PHE A 554 -1.45 -36.18 27.15
CA PHE A 554 -1.49 -36.98 28.38
C PHE A 554 -2.52 -38.11 28.27
N PHE A 555 -2.23 -39.10 27.43
CA PHE A 555 -2.96 -40.38 27.39
C PHE A 555 -2.56 -41.23 28.62
N ASP A 556 -2.70 -42.56 28.56
CA ASP A 556 -2.17 -43.46 29.58
C ASP A 556 -0.65 -43.26 29.79
N ASP A 557 0.07 -43.03 28.68
CA ASP A 557 1.45 -42.54 28.68
C ASP A 557 1.52 -41.12 28.09
N THR A 558 2.38 -40.29 28.69
CA THR A 558 2.62 -38.94 28.16
C THR A 558 3.43 -39.02 26.86
N SER A 559 2.83 -38.54 25.78
CA SER A 559 3.45 -38.50 24.45
C SER A 559 3.88 -37.09 24.09
N VAL A 560 5.13 -36.92 23.65
CA VAL A 560 5.72 -35.61 23.34
C VAL A 560 6.35 -35.63 21.94
N GLY A 561 6.01 -34.62 21.14
CA GLY A 561 6.56 -34.43 19.79
C GLY A 561 6.94 -32.97 19.52
N LEU A 562 7.96 -32.78 18.69
CA LEU A 562 8.37 -31.50 18.11
C LEU A 562 7.86 -31.42 16.66
N THR A 563 7.07 -30.41 16.34
CA THR A 563 6.55 -30.17 14.99
C THR A 563 7.27 -28.99 14.35
N LEU A 564 7.78 -29.16 13.13
CA LEU A 564 8.46 -28.11 12.35
C LEU A 564 7.86 -28.05 10.94
N GLY A 565 7.43 -26.88 10.50
CA GLY A 565 6.79 -26.76 9.19
C GLY A 565 6.64 -25.35 8.65
N VAL A 566 5.91 -25.25 7.53
CA VAL A 566 5.64 -24.01 6.82
C VAL A 566 4.16 -23.93 6.47
N GLY A 567 3.55 -22.80 6.76
CA GLY A 567 2.17 -22.45 6.42
C GLY A 567 2.06 -21.40 5.33
N TYR A 568 1.02 -21.51 4.52
CA TYR A 568 0.55 -20.47 3.60
C TYR A 568 -0.47 -19.59 4.30
N ASN A 569 -0.23 -18.29 4.31
CA ASN A 569 -1.02 -17.30 5.04
C ASN A 569 -2.32 -16.98 4.28
N PHE A 570 -3.43 -16.78 5.01
CA PHE A 570 -4.70 -16.30 4.46
C PHE A 570 -5.41 -15.31 5.39
#